data_AF-A0A2V8ZZK3-F1
#
_entry.id   AF-A0A2V8ZZK3-F1
#
_cell.length_a   1.000
_cell.length_b   1.000
_cell.length_c   1.000
_cell.angle_alpha   90.00
_cell.angle_beta   90.00
_cell.angle_gamma   90.00
#
_symmetry.space_group_name_H-M   'P 1'
#
loop_
_entity.id
_entity.type
_entity.pdbx_description
1 polymer ?
#
loop_
_entity_poly.entity_id
_entity_poly.type
_entity_poly.pdbx_seq_one_letter_code
_entity_poly.pdbx_strand_id
1 'polypeptide(L)'
;MPNWYAIPLALVLLGDADVPRVNSLRPPERPLVNFPSDEEIPIFPSAGDSTDGSQAQPKPASTPNQPLQENSKLTLIRFVSGEFAKAVKSLPAGKEGFNLIVGKPLDTQLLNRAVATHGAAVNSGDNVQITGLEFRAHQIVVDLNGGGRGKHHWRDHLQIGIGGPSPTMQSTSTQETGPPGLQPGMGSTIFLEWNKFVPDMTPDDLKKILSPFLNFQNERSASVQWIDTLPPEMKKAIQERRPLVGMDREEVIAAMGKPDHKVRERDSEGNDIEDWIYGQPPSKTVFVRFTGDHVTRIEQFPQ
;
A
#
# COMPACT_ATOMS: atom_id res chain seq x y z
N MET A 1 67.46 0.92 28.96
CA MET A 1 67.78 1.17 27.54
C MET A 1 69.27 0.97 27.35
N PRO A 2 69.79 0.36 26.27
CA PRO A 2 69.15 -0.47 25.24
C PRO A 2 69.66 -1.93 25.33
N ASN A 3 68.85 -2.91 24.92
CA ASN A 3 69.39 -4.18 24.41
C ASN A 3 68.31 -4.87 23.60
N TRP A 4 68.46 -4.84 22.28
CA TRP A 4 67.63 -5.60 21.37
C TRP A 4 68.52 -6.02 20.18
N TYR A 5 68.61 -7.31 19.94
CA TYR A 5 68.41 -8.04 18.67
C TYR A 5 69.02 -9.44 18.86
N ALA A 6 68.13 -10.43 19.02
CA ALA A 6 68.48 -11.84 19.03
C ALA A 6 68.69 -12.37 17.60
N ILE A 7 69.86 -13.00 17.42
CA ILE A 7 70.24 -14.27 16.76
C ILE A 7 69.13 -15.11 16.03
N PRO A 8 69.48 -16.12 15.19
CA PRO A 8 69.74 -16.00 13.75
C PRO A 8 68.98 -17.09 12.92
N LEU A 9 69.33 -17.12 11.63
CA LEU A 9 69.53 -18.30 10.78
C LEU A 9 68.36 -19.25 10.47
N ALA A 10 68.06 -19.24 9.16
CA ALA A 10 67.22 -20.17 8.44
C ALA A 10 67.73 -21.62 8.48
N LEU A 11 66.79 -22.56 8.35
CA LEU A 11 67.02 -23.84 7.71
C LEU A 11 65.79 -24.19 6.86
N VAL A 12 66.01 -24.18 5.55
CA VAL A 12 65.11 -24.62 4.48
C VAL A 12 65.36 -26.10 4.23
N LEU A 13 64.30 -26.87 3.95
CA LEU A 13 64.21 -28.05 3.05
C LEU A 13 62.78 -28.63 3.23
N LEU A 14 62.09 -29.26 2.28
CA LEU A 14 61.92 -29.21 0.82
C LEU A 14 60.79 -30.22 0.53
N GLY A 15 59.99 -30.03 -0.53
CA GLY A 15 59.01 -31.02 -1.05
C GLY A 15 57.58 -30.79 -0.53
N ASP A 16 56.51 -30.82 -1.33
CA ASP A 16 56.34 -31.22 -2.72
C ASP A 16 55.13 -30.48 -3.33
N ALA A 17 55.29 -30.16 -4.62
CA ALA A 17 54.33 -30.24 -5.72
C ALA A 17 52.79 -30.12 -5.52
N ASP A 18 52.23 -29.27 -6.40
CA ASP A 18 51.04 -29.47 -7.24
C ASP A 18 49.60 -29.17 -6.74
N VAL A 19 49.13 -27.99 -7.21
CA VAL A 19 47.85 -27.65 -7.86
C VAL A 19 46.51 -27.84 -7.10
N PRO A 20 45.67 -26.79 -7.02
CA PRO A 20 44.32 -26.87 -6.47
C PRO A 20 43.33 -27.51 -7.47
N ARG A 21 42.67 -28.58 -7.03
CA ARG A 21 41.58 -29.23 -7.76
C ARG A 21 40.23 -28.59 -7.40
N VAL A 22 39.68 -27.86 -8.37
CA VAL A 22 38.27 -27.63 -8.72
C VAL A 22 37.15 -28.04 -7.75
N ASN A 23 36.26 -27.06 -7.53
CA ASN A 23 34.84 -27.13 -7.14
C ASN A 23 34.18 -28.51 -7.22
N SER A 24 33.60 -28.95 -6.10
CA SER A 24 32.46 -29.87 -6.07
C SER A 24 31.26 -29.17 -5.43
N LEU A 25 30.33 -28.73 -6.28
CA LEU A 25 28.96 -28.39 -5.88
C LEU A 25 28.17 -29.70 -5.78
N ARG A 26 27.89 -30.15 -4.55
CA ARG A 26 26.79 -31.10 -4.28
C ARG A 26 25.84 -30.48 -3.25
N PRO A 27 24.55 -30.33 -3.57
CA PRO A 27 23.52 -30.13 -2.56
C PRO A 27 23.33 -31.42 -1.73
N PRO A 28 22.93 -31.35 -0.45
CA PRO A 28 22.58 -32.54 0.31
C PRO A 28 21.30 -33.19 -0.26
N GLU A 29 21.32 -34.52 -0.30
CA GLU A 29 20.21 -35.39 -0.70
C GLU A 29 18.97 -35.15 0.17
N ARG A 30 17.82 -34.88 -0.45
CA ARG A 30 16.52 -34.92 0.23
C ARG A 30 16.01 -36.36 0.23
N PRO A 31 15.46 -36.88 1.34
CA PRO A 31 14.89 -38.22 1.36
C PRO A 31 13.67 -38.28 0.43
N LEU A 32 13.66 -39.30 -0.43
CA LEU A 32 12.56 -39.59 -1.35
C LEU A 32 11.34 -40.05 -0.54
N VAL A 33 10.25 -39.28 -0.58
CA VAL A 33 8.95 -39.72 -0.06
C VAL A 33 8.40 -40.76 -1.03
N ASN A 34 8.27 -42.00 -0.55
CA ASN A 34 7.71 -43.11 -1.30
C ASN A 34 6.18 -43.02 -1.27
N PHE A 35 5.55 -42.80 -2.42
CA PHE A 35 4.09 -42.85 -2.54
C PHE A 35 3.68 -44.22 -3.08
N PRO A 36 2.89 -45.03 -2.34
CA PRO A 36 2.32 -46.25 -2.90
C PRO A 36 1.35 -45.90 -4.04
N SER A 37 1.53 -46.57 -5.18
CA SER A 37 0.74 -46.37 -6.39
C SER A 37 -0.53 -47.22 -6.34
N ASP A 38 -1.56 -46.83 -5.58
CA ASP A 38 -2.93 -47.34 -5.80
C ASP A 38 -4.05 -46.58 -5.07
N GLU A 39 -4.05 -45.24 -5.10
CA GLU A 39 -5.22 -44.48 -4.65
C GLU A 39 -5.54 -43.36 -5.65
N GLU A 40 -6.61 -43.57 -6.43
CA GLU A 40 -7.22 -42.56 -7.29
C GLU A 40 -7.74 -41.40 -6.43
N ILE A 41 -7.20 -40.20 -6.66
CA ILE A 41 -7.68 -38.97 -6.01
C ILE A 41 -8.99 -38.56 -6.70
N PRO A 42 -10.13 -38.50 -6.01
CA PRO A 42 -11.38 -38.08 -6.63
C PRO A 42 -11.32 -36.58 -6.97
N ILE A 43 -11.47 -36.30 -8.26
CA ILE A 43 -11.70 -34.96 -8.80
C ILE A 43 -13.18 -34.67 -8.51
N PHE A 44 -13.46 -33.58 -7.79
CA PHE A 44 -14.77 -33.07 -7.30
C PHE A 44 -15.21 -33.52 -5.89
N PRO A 45 -15.61 -32.59 -5.00
CA PRO A 45 -16.22 -32.93 -3.72
C PRO A 45 -17.70 -33.28 -3.92
N SER A 46 -18.07 -34.52 -3.60
CA SER A 46 -19.46 -34.92 -3.38
C SER A 46 -19.98 -34.28 -2.10
N ALA A 47 -21.11 -33.59 -2.20
CA ALA A 47 -21.89 -33.16 -1.04
C ALA A 47 -22.48 -34.40 -0.35
N GLY A 48 -22.09 -34.61 0.91
CA GLY A 48 -22.62 -35.66 1.77
C GLY A 48 -22.10 -35.48 3.20
N ASP A 49 -23.05 -35.37 4.14
CA ASP A 49 -22.89 -35.09 5.57
C ASP A 49 -21.68 -35.75 6.25
N SER A 50 -20.96 -34.97 7.05
CA SER A 50 -20.52 -35.37 8.40
C SER A 50 -20.07 -34.16 9.21
N THR A 51 -20.68 -34.07 10.38
CA THR A 51 -20.53 -33.10 11.45
C THR A 51 -19.15 -33.15 12.15
N ASP A 52 -18.83 -31.99 12.73
CA ASP A 52 -17.81 -31.70 13.75
C ASP A 52 -16.36 -31.48 13.30
N GLY A 53 -15.87 -30.27 13.60
CA GLY A 53 -14.53 -29.80 13.26
C GLY A 53 -14.51 -28.31 12.96
N SER A 54 -14.50 -27.48 14.00
CA SER A 54 -14.44 -26.03 13.91
C SER A 54 -13.20 -25.53 13.16
N GLN A 55 -13.33 -25.27 11.86
CA GLN A 55 -12.44 -24.39 11.10
C GLN A 55 -13.07 -23.01 10.99
N ALA A 56 -12.47 -22.06 11.70
CA ALA A 56 -12.81 -20.65 11.61
C ALA A 56 -12.40 -20.10 10.23
N GLN A 57 -13.36 -20.05 9.31
CA GLN A 57 -13.35 -19.07 8.21
C GLN A 57 -13.37 -17.66 8.83
N PRO A 58 -12.48 -16.72 8.43
CA PRO A 58 -12.69 -15.32 8.76
C PRO A 58 -13.87 -14.79 7.94
N LYS A 59 -15.05 -14.80 8.56
CA LYS A 59 -16.19 -13.98 8.10
C LYS A 59 -15.78 -12.51 8.25
N PRO A 60 -15.90 -11.65 7.21
CA PRO A 60 -15.96 -10.22 7.42
C PRO A 60 -17.37 -9.88 7.88
N ALA A 61 -17.73 -10.29 9.10
CA ALA A 61 -18.96 -9.85 9.73
C ALA A 61 -18.58 -8.65 10.60
N SER A 62 -18.81 -7.44 10.08
CA SER A 62 -18.87 -6.24 10.92
C SER A 62 -19.86 -6.53 12.04
N THR A 63 -19.35 -6.67 13.26
CA THR A 63 -20.19 -6.93 14.43
C THR A 63 -20.46 -5.57 15.07
N PRO A 64 -21.61 -4.93 14.81
CA PRO A 64 -21.86 -3.54 15.21
C PRO A 64 -21.87 -3.32 16.73
N ASN A 65 -21.78 -4.40 17.50
CA ASN A 65 -21.79 -4.40 18.96
C ASN A 65 -20.39 -4.49 19.60
N GLN A 66 -19.32 -4.54 18.79
CA GLN A 66 -17.94 -4.50 19.29
C GLN A 66 -17.24 -3.19 18.88
N PRO A 67 -16.35 -2.64 19.72
CA PRO A 67 -15.52 -1.51 19.35
C PRO A 67 -14.62 -1.83 18.15
N LEU A 68 -14.27 -0.80 17.38
CA LEU A 68 -13.41 -0.89 16.21
C LEU A 68 -12.06 -1.54 16.55
N GLN A 69 -11.79 -2.69 15.93
CA GLN A 69 -10.59 -3.48 16.16
C GLN A 69 -9.37 -2.89 15.44
N GLU A 70 -8.17 -3.16 15.92
CA GLU A 70 -6.94 -2.60 15.35
C GLU A 70 -6.70 -3.07 13.90
N ASN A 71 -7.01 -4.34 13.61
CA ASN A 71 -6.94 -4.89 12.25
C ASN A 71 -7.95 -4.21 11.31
N SER A 72 -9.14 -3.88 11.81
CA SER A 72 -10.16 -3.15 11.06
C SER A 72 -9.71 -1.72 10.79
N LYS A 73 -9.08 -1.02 11.75
CA LYS A 73 -8.48 0.31 11.50
C LYS A 73 -7.46 0.27 10.38
N LEU A 74 -6.53 -0.68 10.41
CA LEU A 74 -5.52 -0.84 9.36
C LEU A 74 -6.16 -1.11 7.99
N THR A 75 -7.22 -1.92 7.97
CA THR A 75 -8.00 -2.21 6.76
C THR A 75 -8.69 -0.93 6.24
N LEU A 76 -9.31 -0.14 7.11
CA LEU A 76 -9.93 1.14 6.75
C LEU A 76 -8.91 2.12 6.20
N ILE A 77 -7.75 2.28 6.85
CA ILE A 77 -6.66 3.12 6.35
C ILE A 77 -6.23 2.67 4.95
N ARG A 78 -6.01 1.36 4.76
CA ARG A 78 -5.52 0.81 3.49
C ARG A 78 -6.48 1.01 2.32
N PHE A 79 -7.78 0.88 2.56
CA PHE A 79 -8.78 0.81 1.48
C PHE A 79 -9.65 2.06 1.34
N VAL A 80 -9.62 2.97 2.31
CA VAL A 80 -10.41 4.21 2.29
C VAL A 80 -9.50 5.45 2.26
N SER A 81 -8.36 5.43 2.95
CA SER A 81 -7.38 6.51 2.81
C SER A 81 -6.75 6.47 1.42
N GLY A 82 -6.69 7.64 0.77
CA GLY A 82 -6.25 7.80 -0.62
C GLY A 82 -7.35 7.60 -1.66
N GLU A 83 -8.56 7.20 -1.25
CA GLU A 83 -9.69 6.98 -2.16
C GLU A 83 -10.22 8.31 -2.71
N PHE A 84 -10.67 8.26 -3.96
CA PHE A 84 -11.24 9.39 -4.68
C PHE A 84 -12.77 9.28 -4.72
N ALA A 85 -13.47 10.41 -4.66
CA ALA A 85 -14.91 10.48 -4.71
C ALA A 85 -15.40 11.82 -5.28
N LYS A 86 -16.63 11.82 -5.79
CA LYS A 86 -17.34 13.05 -6.11
C LYS A 86 -18.03 13.62 -4.88
N ALA A 87 -17.81 14.90 -4.59
CA ALA A 87 -18.57 15.59 -3.57
C ALA A 87 -20.05 15.74 -4.00
N VAL A 88 -20.97 15.26 -3.19
CA VAL A 88 -22.42 15.39 -3.40
C VAL A 88 -22.92 16.73 -2.88
N LYS A 89 -22.32 17.23 -1.80
CA LYS A 89 -22.67 18.50 -1.15
C LYS A 89 -21.41 19.32 -0.89
N SER A 90 -21.56 20.63 -0.86
CA SER A 90 -20.46 21.51 -0.45
C SER A 90 -20.13 21.28 1.03
N LEU A 91 -18.83 21.33 1.35
CA LEU A 91 -18.32 21.14 2.70
C LEU A 91 -17.53 22.37 3.17
N PRO A 92 -17.64 22.74 4.45
CA PRO A 92 -17.04 23.96 4.97
C PRO A 92 -15.51 23.85 5.03
N ALA A 93 -14.86 24.99 4.83
CA ALA A 93 -13.44 25.17 5.11
C ALA A 93 -13.18 25.32 6.62
N GLY A 94 -11.91 25.30 7.00
CA GLY A 94 -11.47 25.61 8.36
C GLY A 94 -11.55 24.42 9.31
N LYS A 95 -11.08 24.67 10.55
CA LYS A 95 -10.77 23.61 11.51
C LYS A 95 -12.00 22.95 12.12
N GLU A 96 -13.14 23.64 12.12
CA GLU A 96 -14.40 23.13 12.69
C GLU A 96 -15.03 22.05 11.82
N GLY A 97 -14.74 22.04 10.52
CA GLY A 97 -15.26 21.05 9.58
C GLY A 97 -16.77 20.88 9.67
N PHE A 98 -17.25 19.64 9.54
CA PHE A 98 -18.66 19.31 9.72
C PHE A 98 -18.84 18.07 10.60
N ASN A 99 -19.64 18.20 11.66
CA ASN A 99 -19.97 17.11 12.58
C ASN A 99 -21.23 16.37 12.10
N LEU A 100 -21.09 15.06 11.83
CA LEU A 100 -22.18 14.14 11.54
C LEU A 100 -22.35 13.16 12.70
N ILE A 101 -23.50 13.20 13.36
CA ILE A 101 -23.88 12.15 14.32
C ILE A 101 -24.39 10.94 13.54
N VAL A 102 -23.61 9.85 13.55
CA VAL A 102 -23.91 8.63 12.80
C VAL A 102 -25.20 8.00 13.30
N GLY A 103 -26.09 7.63 12.37
CA GLY A 103 -27.41 7.08 12.66
C GLY A 103 -28.52 8.12 12.82
N LYS A 104 -28.20 9.43 12.84
CA LYS A 104 -29.19 10.50 12.71
C LYS A 104 -29.26 11.00 11.26
N PRO A 105 -30.43 11.51 10.82
CA PRO A 105 -30.53 12.19 9.53
C PRO A 105 -29.56 13.37 9.46
N LEU A 106 -28.95 13.58 8.30
CA LEU A 106 -28.07 14.72 8.05
C LEU A 106 -28.86 16.04 8.15
N ASP A 107 -28.43 16.92 9.04
CA ASP A 107 -28.94 18.29 9.14
C ASP A 107 -28.36 19.16 8.02
N THR A 108 -29.12 19.30 6.93
CA THR A 108 -28.71 20.09 5.77
C THR A 108 -28.71 21.59 6.04
N GLN A 109 -29.51 22.08 7.00
CA GLN A 109 -29.55 23.51 7.34
C GLN A 109 -28.27 23.89 8.08
N LEU A 110 -27.83 23.04 9.02
CA LEU A 110 -26.57 23.23 9.73
C LEU A 110 -25.39 23.17 8.77
N LEU A 111 -25.38 22.21 7.83
CA LEU A 111 -24.34 22.11 6.81
C LEU A 111 -24.25 23.39 5.96
N ASN A 112 -25.38 23.86 5.43
CA ASN A 112 -25.43 25.06 4.61
C ASN A 112 -24.97 26.30 5.39
N ARG A 113 -25.33 26.38 6.68
CA ARG A 113 -24.86 27.46 7.57
C ARG A 113 -23.35 27.40 7.76
N ALA A 114 -22.78 26.22 8.05
CA ALA A 114 -21.34 26.06 8.22
C ALA A 114 -20.58 26.49 6.95
N VAL A 115 -21.07 26.08 5.77
CA VAL A 115 -20.50 26.51 4.47
C VAL A 115 -20.62 28.02 4.28
N ALA A 116 -21.76 28.63 4.61
CA ALA A 116 -21.95 30.07 4.51
C ALA A 116 -21.05 30.86 5.47
N THR A 117 -20.78 30.32 6.66
CA THR A 117 -19.95 30.98 7.69
C THR A 117 -18.46 30.85 7.41
N HIS A 118 -17.98 29.67 7.01
CA HIS A 118 -16.55 29.41 6.85
C HIS A 118 -16.07 29.42 5.39
N GLY A 119 -16.99 29.50 4.43
CA GLY A 119 -16.69 29.29 3.02
C GLY A 119 -16.64 27.81 2.65
N ALA A 120 -16.81 27.50 1.37
CA ALA A 120 -16.69 26.14 0.86
C ALA A 120 -15.21 25.82 0.56
N ALA A 121 -14.67 24.78 1.19
CA ALA A 121 -13.39 24.17 0.80
C ALA A 121 -13.58 23.10 -0.28
N VAL A 122 -14.77 22.50 -0.32
CA VAL A 122 -15.21 21.54 -1.33
C VAL A 122 -16.58 21.98 -1.80
N ASN A 123 -16.80 22.03 -3.11
CA ASN A 123 -18.09 22.30 -3.71
C ASN A 123 -18.75 21.00 -4.17
N SER A 124 -20.08 21.02 -4.25
CA SER A 124 -20.82 19.93 -4.90
C SER A 124 -20.32 19.74 -6.34
N GLY A 125 -20.00 18.50 -6.71
CA GLY A 125 -19.44 18.11 -8.00
C GLY A 125 -17.91 18.02 -8.06
N ASP A 126 -17.20 18.54 -7.05
CA ASP A 126 -15.74 18.48 -7.00
C ASP A 126 -15.24 17.04 -6.89
N ASN A 127 -14.11 16.75 -7.54
CA ASN A 127 -13.35 15.54 -7.22
C ASN A 127 -12.64 15.79 -5.89
N VAL A 128 -12.79 14.86 -4.94
CA VAL A 128 -12.12 14.93 -3.65
C VAL A 128 -11.37 13.65 -3.37
N GLN A 129 -10.28 13.78 -2.64
CA GLN A 129 -9.51 12.67 -2.13
C GLN A 129 -9.66 12.59 -0.62
N ILE A 130 -9.91 11.40 -0.09
CA ILE A 130 -9.74 11.11 1.33
C ILE A 130 -8.23 11.05 1.59
N THR A 131 -7.73 12.00 2.37
CA THR A 131 -6.29 12.16 2.63
C THR A 131 -5.86 11.70 4.01
N GLY A 132 -6.80 11.52 4.93
CA GLY A 132 -6.50 11.06 6.29
C GLY A 132 -7.72 10.50 7.00
N LEU A 133 -7.46 9.51 7.85
CA LEU A 133 -8.42 8.92 8.79
C LEU A 133 -7.79 8.91 10.18
N GLU A 134 -8.43 9.58 11.14
CA GLU A 134 -8.04 9.59 12.55
C GLU A 134 -9.11 8.86 13.36
N PHE A 135 -8.72 7.82 14.10
CA PHE A 135 -9.65 7.02 14.89
C PHE A 135 -9.57 7.42 16.36
N ARG A 136 -10.69 7.89 16.91
CA ARG A 136 -10.87 8.22 18.33
C ARG A 136 -11.86 7.25 18.96
N ALA A 137 -12.03 7.33 20.28
CA ALA A 137 -12.90 6.40 21.02
C ALA A 137 -14.35 6.35 20.48
N HIS A 138 -14.91 7.51 20.13
CA HIS A 138 -16.30 7.67 19.68
C HIS A 138 -16.42 8.49 18.38
N GLN A 139 -15.31 8.71 17.68
CA GLN A 139 -15.28 9.56 16.50
C GLN A 139 -14.28 9.04 15.47
N ILE A 140 -14.62 9.15 14.19
CA ILE A 140 -13.66 9.03 13.08
C ILE A 140 -13.57 10.42 12.43
N VAL A 141 -12.36 10.95 12.34
CA VAL A 141 -12.08 12.19 11.62
C VAL A 141 -11.63 11.84 10.21
N VAL A 142 -12.32 12.38 9.21
CA VAL A 142 -12.07 12.14 7.79
C VAL A 142 -11.61 13.44 7.16
N ASP A 143 -10.36 13.48 6.73
CA ASP A 143 -9.76 14.66 6.10
C ASP A 143 -9.83 14.55 4.58
N LEU A 144 -10.51 15.50 3.94
CA LEU A 144 -10.65 15.60 2.50
C LEU A 144 -9.69 16.65 1.96
N ASN A 145 -8.94 16.33 0.89
CA ASN A 145 -7.99 17.23 0.24
C ASN A 145 -7.02 17.93 1.23
N GLY A 146 -6.49 17.19 2.20
CA GLY A 146 -5.56 17.69 3.22
C GLY A 146 -6.23 18.20 4.51
N GLY A 147 -7.56 18.13 4.61
CA GLY A 147 -8.32 18.52 5.79
C GLY A 147 -8.37 20.02 6.05
N GLY A 148 -9.32 20.46 6.87
CA GLY A 148 -9.46 21.88 7.27
C GLY A 148 -8.68 22.24 8.54
N ARG A 149 -8.17 21.23 9.26
CA ARG A 149 -7.52 21.39 10.57
C ARG A 149 -6.07 21.88 10.51
N GLY A 150 -5.42 21.82 9.35
CA GLY A 150 -4.00 22.15 9.16
C GLY A 150 -3.06 20.97 9.42
N LYS A 151 -1.74 21.21 9.41
CA LYS A 151 -0.72 20.16 9.54
C LYS A 151 -0.86 19.39 10.84
N HIS A 152 -1.21 18.11 10.75
CA HIS A 152 -1.10 17.15 11.84
C HIS A 152 0.03 16.18 11.51
N HIS A 153 0.95 15.96 12.45
CA HIS A 153 2.11 15.08 12.24
C HIS A 153 1.65 13.61 12.27
N TRP A 154 1.51 13.01 11.09
CA TRP A 154 1.13 11.61 10.91
C TRP A 154 2.11 10.60 11.56
N ARG A 155 3.32 11.07 11.91
CA ARG A 155 4.41 10.26 12.49
C ARG A 155 4.27 10.02 13.99
N ASP A 156 3.40 10.77 14.68
CA ASP A 156 3.28 10.68 16.14
C ASP A 156 2.49 9.43 16.60
N HIS A 157 1.79 8.75 15.69
CA HIS A 157 0.88 7.63 16.00
C HIS A 157 1.27 6.28 15.40
N LEU A 158 2.40 6.19 14.67
CA LEU A 158 2.98 4.90 14.24
C LEU A 158 3.98 4.33 15.26
N GLN A 159 3.94 4.78 16.52
CA GLN A 159 4.67 4.14 17.62
C GLN A 159 3.99 2.82 18.00
N ILE A 160 4.17 1.81 17.15
CA ILE A 160 4.02 0.41 17.53
C ILE A 160 5.22 0.12 18.44
N GLY A 161 4.97 0.16 19.74
CA GLY A 161 5.93 -0.26 20.75
C GLY A 161 6.26 -1.74 20.57
N ILE A 162 7.48 -2.01 20.09
CA ILE A 162 8.20 -3.27 20.34
C ILE A 162 9.56 -2.84 20.88
N GLY A 163 9.84 -3.23 22.12
CA GLY A 163 10.92 -2.71 22.94
C GLY A 163 12.31 -2.90 22.34
N GLY A 164 13.13 -1.86 22.50
CA GLY A 164 14.58 -1.85 22.24
C GLY A 164 15.11 -0.41 22.33
N PRO A 165 16.31 -0.16 22.89
CA PRO A 165 16.78 1.18 23.20
C PRO A 165 17.12 1.96 21.91
N SER A 166 16.49 3.12 21.75
CA SER A 166 16.69 4.04 20.62
C SER A 166 18.12 4.61 20.56
N PRO A 167 18.68 4.83 19.36
CA PRO A 167 19.46 6.03 19.09
C PRO A 167 18.53 7.12 18.52
N THR A 168 18.60 8.30 19.11
CA THR A 168 17.98 9.52 18.59
C THR A 168 18.62 9.90 17.25
N MET A 169 17.82 9.97 16.18
CA MET A 169 18.22 10.65 14.94
C MET A 169 17.44 11.95 14.76
N GLN A 170 18.21 13.02 14.54
CA GLN A 170 17.78 14.39 14.35
C GLN A 170 16.92 14.50 13.09
N SER A 171 15.73 15.10 13.22
CA SER A 171 14.86 15.42 12.09
C SER A 171 15.47 16.53 11.22
N THR A 172 16.04 16.16 10.07
CA THR A 172 16.16 17.10 8.96
C THR A 172 14.79 17.25 8.30
N SER A 173 14.31 18.49 8.27
CA SER A 173 13.06 18.89 7.63
C SER A 173 13.13 18.66 6.12
N THR A 174 12.68 17.51 5.65
CA THR A 174 12.39 17.30 4.23
C THR A 174 10.96 17.75 3.98
N GLN A 175 10.84 18.80 3.19
CA GLN A 175 9.59 19.35 2.66
C GLN A 175 8.85 18.23 1.91
N GLU A 176 7.82 17.65 2.55
CA GLU A 176 6.92 16.68 1.91
C GLU A 176 6.11 17.42 0.83
N THR A 177 6.67 17.53 -0.38
CA THR A 177 5.95 17.90 -1.60
C THR A 177 4.98 16.77 -1.95
N GLY A 178 3.76 16.85 -1.43
CA GLY A 178 2.60 16.18 -2.03
C GLY A 178 2.32 16.73 -3.43
N PRO A 179 1.38 16.12 -4.18
CA PRO A 179 1.00 16.61 -5.50
C PRO A 179 0.66 18.12 -5.45
N PRO A 180 1.02 18.92 -6.48
CA PRO A 180 0.68 20.33 -6.53
C PRO A 180 -0.83 20.52 -6.30
N GLY A 181 -1.21 21.18 -5.20
CA GLY A 181 -2.62 21.46 -4.85
C GLY A 181 -3.14 20.86 -3.54
N LEU A 182 -2.48 19.87 -2.94
CA LEU A 182 -2.87 19.32 -1.62
C LEU A 182 -2.06 19.97 -0.49
N GLN A 183 -2.43 21.20 -0.11
CA GLN A 183 -1.84 21.85 1.07
C GLN A 183 -2.68 21.55 2.32
N PRO A 184 -2.09 21.00 3.40
CA PRO A 184 -2.81 20.75 4.64
C PRO A 184 -3.48 22.02 5.18
N GLY A 185 -4.77 21.94 5.51
CA GLY A 185 -5.56 23.09 5.98
C GLY A 185 -6.35 23.83 4.90
N MET A 186 -6.21 23.47 3.62
CA MET A 186 -7.06 24.01 2.53
C MET A 186 -8.26 23.12 2.20
N GLY A 187 -8.33 21.93 2.79
CA GLY A 187 -9.39 20.97 2.56
C GLY A 187 -10.56 21.13 3.53
N SER A 188 -11.40 20.09 3.59
CA SER A 188 -12.51 20.00 4.54
C SER A 188 -12.33 18.78 5.43
N THR A 189 -12.88 18.84 6.64
CA THR A 189 -12.85 17.73 7.60
C THR A 189 -14.28 17.33 7.95
N ILE A 190 -14.59 16.04 7.85
CA ILE A 190 -15.85 15.47 8.33
C ILE A 190 -15.55 14.72 9.62
N PHE A 191 -16.30 15.03 10.67
CA PHE A 191 -16.24 14.32 11.94
C PHE A 191 -17.45 13.39 12.04
N LEU A 192 -17.21 12.09 12.01
CA LEU A 192 -18.24 11.08 12.20
C LEU A 192 -18.32 10.75 13.68
N GLU A 193 -19.42 11.07 14.35
CA GLU A 193 -19.60 10.89 15.80
C GLU A 193 -20.57 9.75 16.12
N TRP A 194 -20.18 8.88 17.04
CA TRP A 194 -21.00 7.81 17.60
C TRP A 194 -21.34 8.12 19.07
N ASN A 195 -22.55 7.75 19.50
CA ASN A 195 -22.99 8.01 20.88
C ASN A 195 -22.23 7.22 21.96
N LYS A 196 -21.56 6.12 21.60
CA LYS A 196 -20.89 5.22 22.55
C LYS A 196 -19.43 4.99 22.17
N PHE A 197 -19.22 4.21 21.12
CA PHE A 197 -17.91 3.90 20.56
C PHE A 197 -18.04 3.77 19.05
N VAL A 198 -16.92 3.90 18.34
CA VAL A 198 -16.85 3.57 16.92
C VAL A 198 -16.97 2.05 16.78
N PRO A 199 -18.02 1.51 16.14
CA PRO A 199 -18.22 0.07 16.01
C PRO A 199 -17.23 -0.52 15.00
N ASP A 200 -16.99 -1.82 15.12
CA ASP A 200 -16.23 -2.56 14.12
C ASP A 200 -16.95 -2.56 12.77
N MET A 201 -16.23 -2.20 11.70
CA MET A 201 -16.81 -1.96 10.38
C MET A 201 -15.83 -2.23 9.25
N THR A 202 -16.38 -2.50 8.07
CA THR A 202 -15.62 -2.69 6.83
C THR A 202 -15.39 -1.36 6.09
N PRO A 203 -14.46 -1.31 5.11
CA PRO A 203 -14.31 -0.14 4.23
C PRO A 203 -15.60 0.28 3.56
N ASP A 204 -16.41 -0.67 3.09
CA ASP A 204 -17.67 -0.40 2.42
C ASP A 204 -18.71 0.19 3.37
N ASP A 205 -18.72 -0.24 4.63
CA ASP A 205 -19.57 0.34 5.67
C ASP A 205 -19.21 1.82 5.91
N LEU A 206 -17.92 2.15 6.00
CA LEU A 206 -17.47 3.54 6.17
C LEU A 206 -17.84 4.41 4.97
N LYS A 207 -17.63 3.92 3.74
CA LYS A 207 -18.03 4.63 2.51
C LYS A 207 -19.54 4.86 2.46
N LYS A 208 -20.32 3.90 2.91
CA LYS A 208 -21.78 4.03 3.02
C LYS A 208 -22.18 5.12 4.01
N ILE A 209 -21.50 5.23 5.15
CA ILE A 209 -21.71 6.34 6.11
C ILE A 209 -21.37 7.70 5.48
N LEU A 210 -20.33 7.75 4.64
CA LEU A 210 -19.91 8.97 3.95
C LEU A 210 -20.75 9.33 2.72
N SER A 211 -21.60 8.41 2.24
CA SER A 211 -22.43 8.61 1.03
C SER A 211 -23.31 9.86 0.97
N PRO A 212 -23.78 10.46 2.09
CA PRO A 212 -24.49 11.74 2.05
C PRO A 212 -23.64 12.92 1.56
N PHE A 213 -22.31 12.78 1.61
CA PHE A 213 -21.33 13.79 1.22
C PHE A 213 -20.49 13.37 0.02
N LEU A 214 -20.19 12.07 -0.12
CA LEU A 214 -19.21 11.54 -1.07
C LEU A 214 -19.79 10.40 -1.90
N ASN A 215 -19.75 10.52 -3.22
CA ASN A 215 -20.14 9.47 -4.14
C ASN A 215 -18.89 8.76 -4.69
N PHE A 216 -18.71 7.52 -4.25
CA PHE A 216 -17.61 6.64 -4.65
C PHE A 216 -17.91 5.81 -5.91
N GLN A 217 -19.16 5.81 -6.42
CA GLN A 217 -19.57 4.91 -7.52
C GLN A 217 -18.98 5.31 -8.88
N ASN A 218 -18.74 6.61 -9.09
CA ASN A 218 -18.27 7.15 -10.37
C ASN A 218 -16.77 7.46 -10.39
N GLU A 219 -16.11 7.34 -9.24
CA GLU A 219 -14.65 7.49 -9.10
C GLU A 219 -14.02 6.16 -8.69
N ARG A 220 -14.43 5.08 -9.37
CA ARG A 220 -13.41 4.10 -9.76
C ARG A 220 -12.31 4.95 -10.38
N SER A 221 -11.16 5.03 -9.72
CA SER A 221 -10.07 5.97 -10.01
C SER A 221 -9.96 6.16 -11.52
N ALA A 222 -9.66 7.35 -12.05
CA ALA A 222 -9.50 7.58 -13.50
C ALA A 222 -8.74 6.44 -14.22
N SER A 223 -7.88 5.74 -13.46
CA SER A 223 -7.37 4.38 -13.63
C SER A 223 -8.28 3.26 -14.19
N VAL A 224 -9.61 3.29 -14.06
CA VAL A 224 -10.50 2.14 -14.35
C VAL A 224 -11.33 2.35 -15.62
N GLN A 225 -11.71 3.60 -15.96
CA GLN A 225 -12.40 3.83 -17.23
C GLN A 225 -11.48 3.67 -18.44
N TRP A 226 -10.18 3.93 -18.29
CA TRP A 226 -9.23 3.70 -19.38
C TRP A 226 -8.97 2.21 -19.63
N ILE A 227 -9.10 1.35 -18.61
CA ILE A 227 -8.89 -0.10 -18.77
C ILE A 227 -9.86 -0.67 -19.81
N ASP A 228 -11.10 -0.19 -19.86
CA ASP A 228 -12.10 -0.63 -20.83
C ASP A 228 -11.75 -0.19 -22.27
N THR A 229 -10.95 0.86 -22.44
CA THR A 229 -10.49 1.34 -23.76
C THR A 229 -9.23 0.64 -24.28
N LEU A 230 -8.55 -0.15 -23.43
CA LEU A 230 -7.31 -0.80 -23.80
C LEU A 230 -7.46 -1.88 -24.88
N PRO A 231 -6.39 -2.13 -25.67
CA PRO A 231 -6.24 -3.33 -26.46
C PRO A 231 -6.41 -4.62 -25.62
N PRO A 232 -6.93 -5.71 -26.21
CA PRO A 232 -7.20 -6.96 -25.49
C PRO A 232 -5.94 -7.57 -24.86
N GLU A 233 -4.77 -7.39 -25.47
CA GLU A 233 -3.50 -7.88 -24.93
C GLU A 233 -3.10 -7.21 -23.62
N MET A 234 -3.28 -5.89 -23.52
CA MET A 234 -2.98 -5.11 -22.31
C MET A 234 -3.98 -5.43 -21.19
N LYS A 235 -5.27 -5.58 -21.51
CA LYS A 235 -6.30 -6.05 -20.56
C LYS A 235 -5.92 -7.40 -19.95
N LYS A 236 -5.49 -8.34 -20.80
CA LYS A 236 -5.05 -9.66 -20.37
C LYS A 236 -3.82 -9.59 -19.47
N ALA A 237 -2.83 -8.77 -19.81
CA ALA A 237 -1.63 -8.59 -18.98
C ALA A 237 -1.94 -7.98 -17.60
N ILE A 238 -2.88 -7.03 -17.52
CA ILE A 238 -3.38 -6.50 -16.24
C ILE A 238 -4.07 -7.60 -15.43
N GLN A 239 -4.93 -8.40 -16.07
CA GLN A 239 -5.62 -9.52 -15.41
C GLN A 239 -4.62 -10.58 -14.90
N GLU A 240 -3.59 -10.88 -15.68
CA GLU A 240 -2.51 -11.80 -15.35
C GLU A 240 -1.46 -11.21 -14.39
N ARG A 241 -1.60 -9.94 -14.02
CA ARG A 241 -0.67 -9.19 -13.17
C ARG A 241 0.78 -9.30 -13.63
N ARG A 242 1.01 -8.93 -14.90
CA ARG A 242 2.34 -8.90 -15.49
C ARG A 242 2.54 -7.66 -16.36
N PRO A 243 3.78 -7.15 -16.48
CA PRO A 243 4.06 -6.09 -17.42
C PRO A 243 4.04 -6.63 -18.85
N LEU A 244 3.80 -5.75 -19.82
CA LEU A 244 3.85 -6.03 -21.25
C LEU A 244 4.61 -4.91 -21.97
N VAL A 245 5.39 -5.27 -23.00
CA VAL A 245 6.07 -4.28 -23.85
C VAL A 245 5.03 -3.41 -24.54
N GLY A 246 5.29 -2.11 -24.60
CA GLY A 246 4.37 -1.09 -25.11
C GLY A 246 3.42 -0.52 -24.06
N MET A 247 3.32 -1.12 -22.87
CA MET A 247 2.51 -0.53 -21.80
C MET A 247 3.04 0.84 -21.40
N ASP A 248 2.14 1.77 -21.07
CA ASP A 248 2.54 3.01 -20.41
C ASP A 248 2.74 2.80 -18.89
N ARG A 249 3.18 3.85 -18.20
CA ARG A 249 3.45 3.81 -16.76
C ARG A 249 2.20 3.53 -15.93
N GLU A 250 1.04 4.03 -16.33
CA GLU A 250 -0.21 3.81 -15.60
C GLU A 250 -0.71 2.38 -15.78
N GLU A 251 -0.56 1.83 -16.99
CA GLU A 251 -0.87 0.44 -17.32
C GLU A 251 -0.01 -0.54 -16.55
N VAL A 252 1.30 -0.28 -16.45
CA VAL A 252 2.19 -1.09 -15.63
C VAL A 252 1.82 -1.00 -14.15
N ILE A 253 1.42 0.18 -13.65
CA ILE A 253 0.93 0.31 -12.26
C ILE A 253 -0.38 -0.48 -12.07
N ALA A 254 -1.28 -0.47 -13.04
CA ALA A 254 -2.52 -1.25 -12.94
C ALA A 254 -2.25 -2.76 -12.94
N ALA A 255 -1.28 -3.21 -13.74
CA ALA A 255 -0.92 -4.62 -13.82
C ALA A 255 -0.12 -5.11 -12.60
N MET A 256 0.91 -4.35 -12.20
CA MET A 256 1.95 -4.79 -11.25
C MET A 256 1.94 -4.02 -9.93
N GLY A 257 1.20 -2.92 -9.83
CA GLY A 257 1.26 -1.99 -8.72
C GLY A 257 2.44 -1.01 -8.81
N LYS A 258 2.65 -0.25 -7.73
CA LYS A 258 3.81 0.66 -7.62
C LYS A 258 5.10 -0.18 -7.54
N PRO A 259 6.17 0.19 -8.25
CA PRO A 259 7.44 -0.51 -8.14
C PRO A 259 8.12 -0.26 -6.80
N ASP A 260 8.97 -1.20 -6.38
CA ASP A 260 9.77 -1.08 -5.16
C ASP A 260 10.90 -0.07 -5.34
N HIS A 261 11.53 -0.06 -6.51
CA HIS A 261 12.58 0.90 -6.86
C HIS A 261 12.40 1.44 -8.28
N LYS A 262 12.85 2.69 -8.48
CA LYS A 262 12.92 3.35 -9.78
C LYS A 262 14.31 3.90 -9.99
N VAL A 263 14.90 3.62 -11.14
CA VAL A 263 16.24 4.09 -11.52
C VAL A 263 16.10 4.87 -12.82
N ARG A 264 16.70 6.05 -12.92
CA ARG A 264 16.69 6.87 -14.13
C ARG A 264 18.11 7.08 -14.60
N GLU A 265 18.37 6.78 -15.86
CA GLU A 265 19.69 6.85 -16.46
C GLU A 265 19.59 7.43 -17.86
N ARG A 266 20.73 7.80 -18.44
CA ARG A 266 20.85 8.00 -19.88
C ARG A 266 21.61 6.84 -20.47
N ASP A 267 21.07 6.28 -21.55
CA ASP A 267 21.78 5.23 -22.28
C ASP A 267 22.99 5.79 -23.05
N SER A 268 23.73 4.89 -23.71
CA SER A 268 24.90 5.25 -24.53
C SER A 268 24.57 6.14 -25.73
N GLU A 269 23.30 6.22 -26.11
CA GLU A 269 22.80 7.01 -27.23
C GLU A 269 22.25 8.37 -26.75
N GLY A 270 22.22 8.61 -25.44
CA GLY A 270 21.77 9.85 -24.81
C GLY A 270 20.26 9.91 -24.52
N ASN A 271 19.51 8.81 -24.70
CA ASN A 271 18.09 8.76 -24.39
C ASN A 271 17.86 8.61 -22.89
N ASP A 272 16.86 9.29 -22.35
CA ASP A 272 16.44 9.10 -20.96
C ASP A 272 15.67 7.77 -20.82
N ILE A 273 16.21 6.87 -19.99
CA ILE A 273 15.61 5.58 -19.65
C ILE A 273 15.20 5.55 -18.17
N GLU A 274 14.13 4.84 -17.86
CA GLU A 274 13.65 4.63 -16.50
C GLU A 274 13.40 3.14 -16.25
N ASP A 275 14.12 2.54 -15.31
CA ASP A 275 13.96 1.15 -14.91
C ASP A 275 13.13 1.07 -13.63
N TRP A 276 12.02 0.33 -13.69
CA TRP A 276 11.18 0.00 -12.55
C TRP A 276 11.48 -1.42 -12.10
N ILE A 277 11.72 -1.58 -10.80
CA ILE A 277 12.13 -2.84 -10.21
C ILE A 277 11.03 -3.29 -9.23
N TYR A 278 10.59 -4.53 -9.40
CA TYR A 278 9.60 -5.20 -8.58
C TYR A 278 10.22 -6.44 -7.93
N GLY A 279 9.98 -6.65 -6.64
CA GLY A 279 10.57 -7.72 -5.85
C GLY A 279 12.00 -7.42 -5.40
N GLN A 280 12.53 -8.30 -4.55
CA GLN A 280 13.88 -8.22 -4.02
C GLN A 280 14.55 -9.60 -4.04
N PRO A 281 15.82 -9.72 -4.46
CA PRO A 281 16.57 -10.96 -4.38
C PRO A 281 16.63 -11.53 -2.95
N PRO A 282 16.64 -12.87 -2.77
CA PRO A 282 16.72 -13.92 -3.80
C PRO A 282 15.36 -14.28 -4.44
N SER A 283 14.29 -13.59 -4.06
CA SER A 283 12.95 -13.82 -4.61
C SER A 283 12.84 -13.33 -6.06
N LYS A 284 11.73 -13.69 -6.71
CA LYS A 284 11.41 -13.24 -8.07
C LYS A 284 11.46 -11.71 -8.15
N THR A 285 12.36 -11.21 -8.99
CA THR A 285 12.57 -9.80 -9.30
C THR A 285 12.23 -9.55 -10.76
N VAL A 286 11.44 -8.51 -11.05
CA VAL A 286 11.05 -8.11 -12.40
C VAL A 286 11.54 -6.69 -12.66
N PHE A 287 12.29 -6.51 -13.74
CA PHE A 287 12.77 -5.23 -14.23
C PHE A 287 11.93 -4.82 -15.43
N VAL A 288 11.39 -3.60 -15.40
CA VAL A 288 10.57 -3.03 -16.45
C VAL A 288 11.23 -1.72 -16.89
N ARG A 289 11.82 -1.73 -18.09
CA ARG A 289 12.50 -0.56 -18.66
C ARG A 289 11.54 0.25 -19.51
N PHE A 290 11.52 1.55 -19.25
CA PHE A 290 10.82 2.56 -20.02
C PHE A 290 11.81 3.38 -20.84
N THR A 291 11.41 3.71 -22.06
CA THR A 291 12.04 4.76 -22.87
C THR A 291 10.96 5.76 -23.21
N GLY A 292 11.10 7.00 -22.74
CA GLY A 292 9.97 7.93 -22.68
C GLY A 292 8.87 7.42 -21.76
N ASP A 293 7.66 7.24 -22.31
CA ASP A 293 6.45 6.86 -21.56
C ASP A 293 6.08 5.38 -21.67
N HIS A 294 6.71 4.61 -22.57
CA HIS A 294 6.35 3.22 -22.84
C HIS A 294 7.42 2.22 -22.43
N VAL A 295 6.98 1.02 -22.04
CA VAL A 295 7.85 -0.14 -21.76
C VAL A 295 8.51 -0.62 -23.04
N THR A 296 9.84 -0.67 -23.04
CA THR A 296 10.64 -1.18 -24.16
C THR A 296 11.28 -2.53 -23.85
N ARG A 297 11.48 -2.89 -22.58
CA ARG A 297 12.11 -4.16 -22.18
C ARG A 297 11.62 -4.63 -20.82
N ILE A 298 11.48 -5.95 -20.67
CA ILE A 298 11.09 -6.62 -19.42
C ILE A 298 12.07 -7.76 -19.17
N GLU A 299 12.62 -7.85 -17.96
CA GLU A 299 13.49 -8.95 -17.52
C GLU A 299 13.01 -9.51 -16.18
N GLN A 300 13.17 -10.81 -15.96
CA GLN A 300 12.76 -11.48 -14.74
C GLN A 300 13.88 -12.42 -14.24
N PHE A 301 14.12 -12.41 -12.93
CA PHE A 301 15.11 -13.26 -12.26
C PHE A 301 14.56 -13.84 -10.94
N PRO A 302 14.92 -15.07 -10.51
CA PRO A 302 15.55 -16.09 -11.33
C PRO A 302 14.62 -16.52 -12.49
N GLN A 303 15.22 -17.05 -13.55
CA GLN A 303 14.50 -17.58 -14.71
C GLN A 303 13.82 -18.91 -14.41
#